data_AF-A0A452TZK4-F1
#
_entry.id   AF-A0A452TZK4-F1
#
_cell.length_a   1.000
_cell.length_b   1.000
_cell.length_c   1.000
_cell.angle_alpha   90.00
_cell.angle_beta   90.00
_cell.angle_gamma   90.00
#
_symmetry.space_group_name_H-M   'P 1'
#
loop_
_entity.id
_entity.type
_entity.pdbx_description
1 polymer ?
#
loop_
_entity_poly.entity_id
_entity_poly.type
_entity_poly.pdbx_seq_one_letter_code
_entity_poly.pdbx_strand_id
1 'polypeptide(L)'
;MRLASSPHTSSLSCWWNARAGGAKVIRQLVMEWMPQWVLASGSLGWQVLRALYCAPFLFLFLPLSWEFLYNSGVSHYGDLSPEFTHPVLQGHDKAHTMVALMNAYREEDEAYQELVTGATMFFQYLLKPFRDMREVATLCKLGILKSLDEDDLGPKRIVALQKEAKQWTRQAEEAVVSIQDITVNYFKETVKALAGMQKQMEQDKKRFGQAAWATAAPRLEKLKLMLARESLQLMRARELCLNHKRAEIQRKMEDLPEQEKNIDVVDELEIQYYEVQLELYEVKFEILKYEEILLITQLDSIKRLIKDKEEEVVYYDPCESPEELGALDGVTGLPGDRSVEVRRLSRQCQRLESQRGRICARRACLRNRQDQCRQNHRLRLQLAEESVKRFHQHHSIQVKRDKMKEEEQKKKEWIDQERKKTLQRLRAFKEVSSRNRSMDEVLASLRSGNSPLQRVDLAAPSPPHTSFNEQLLAAIRRGVTLKKVHSGVGLSPSNKPTSDLERSIKAALQRIKRVSVDSEEEDSEEPGPGGEWDR
;
A
#
# COMPACT_ATOMS: atom_id res chain seq x y z
N MET A 1 2.11 46.64 -15.30
CA MET A 1 0.72 46.26 -15.61
C MET A 1 0.73 45.36 -16.83
N ARG A 2 0.72 44.03 -16.64
CA ARG A 2 0.52 43.04 -17.70
C ARG A 2 -0.41 41.96 -17.14
N LEU A 3 -1.48 41.72 -17.88
CA LEU A 3 -2.48 40.68 -17.65
C LEU A 3 -1.84 39.31 -17.86
N ALA A 4 -2.01 38.42 -16.89
CA ALA A 4 -1.63 37.02 -16.98
C ALA A 4 -2.89 36.16 -17.10
N SER A 5 -3.01 35.47 -18.22
CA SER A 5 -3.98 34.42 -18.51
C SER A 5 -3.52 33.10 -17.88
N SER A 6 -4.39 32.50 -17.06
CA SER A 6 -4.26 31.14 -16.50
C SER A 6 -4.73 30.09 -17.51
N PRO A 7 -4.16 28.86 -17.45
CA PRO A 7 -4.98 27.67 -17.61
C PRO A 7 -4.69 26.65 -16.50
N HIS A 8 -5.64 26.50 -15.57
CA HIS A 8 -5.84 25.28 -14.80
C HIS A 8 -6.96 24.49 -15.46
N THR A 9 -6.66 23.34 -16.05
CA THR A 9 -7.57 22.17 -16.16
C THR A 9 -6.85 21.05 -16.91
N SER A 10 -6.01 20.27 -16.23
CA SER A 10 -5.55 18.96 -16.73
C SER A 10 -4.77 18.19 -15.65
N SER A 11 -5.41 17.82 -14.53
CA SER A 11 -4.77 16.91 -13.56
C SER A 11 -5.74 16.10 -12.69
N LEU A 12 -7.05 16.07 -13.02
CA LEU A 12 -8.05 15.33 -12.23
C LEU A 12 -8.59 14.08 -12.93
N SER A 13 -8.17 13.78 -14.17
CA SER A 13 -8.65 12.63 -14.93
C SER A 13 -7.84 11.34 -14.77
N CYS A 14 -6.66 11.36 -14.15
CA CYS A 14 -5.81 10.15 -14.03
C CYS A 14 -6.05 9.31 -12.77
N TRP A 15 -6.79 9.80 -11.77
CA TRP A 15 -6.97 9.09 -10.49
C TRP A 15 -8.25 8.23 -10.42
N TRP A 16 -9.12 8.28 -11.42
CA TRP A 16 -10.38 7.51 -11.43
C TRP A 16 -10.26 6.08 -11.99
N ASN A 17 -9.17 5.74 -12.69
CA ASN A 17 -9.07 4.43 -13.37
C ASN A 17 -8.47 3.28 -12.52
N ALA A 18 -7.95 3.53 -11.32
CA ALA A 18 -7.31 2.49 -10.51
C ALA A 18 -8.28 1.72 -9.56
N ARG A 19 -9.52 2.20 -9.37
CA ARG A 19 -10.45 1.62 -8.38
C ARG A 19 -11.50 0.65 -8.96
N ALA A 20 -11.51 0.45 -10.28
CA ALA A 20 -12.47 -0.40 -10.99
C ALA A 20 -11.91 -1.80 -11.36
N GLY A 21 -10.71 -2.18 -10.89
CA GLY A 21 -10.02 -3.41 -11.30
C GLY A 21 -10.54 -4.71 -10.67
N GLY A 22 -11.08 -4.68 -9.44
CA GLY A 22 -11.37 -5.91 -8.68
C GLY A 22 -12.47 -6.79 -9.28
N ALA A 23 -13.56 -6.20 -9.79
CA ALA A 23 -14.68 -6.96 -10.35
C ALA A 23 -14.39 -7.49 -11.78
N LYS A 24 -13.46 -6.87 -12.50
CA LYS A 24 -13.06 -7.29 -13.85
C LYS A 24 -12.10 -8.48 -13.83
N VAL A 25 -11.23 -8.55 -12.82
CA VAL A 25 -10.25 -9.64 -12.63
C VAL A 25 -10.92 -10.98 -12.32
N ILE A 26 -12.02 -10.99 -11.55
CA ILE A 26 -12.76 -12.24 -11.23
C ILE A 26 -13.46 -12.81 -12.48
N ARG A 27 -14.07 -11.96 -13.32
CA ARG A 27 -14.70 -12.40 -14.57
C ARG A 27 -13.68 -12.88 -15.61
N GLN A 28 -12.48 -12.30 -15.62
CA GLN A 28 -11.43 -12.63 -16.58
C GLN A 28 -10.66 -13.90 -16.17
N LEU A 29 -10.43 -14.13 -14.88
CA LEU A 29 -9.81 -15.35 -14.35
C LEU A 29 -10.67 -16.60 -14.54
N VAL A 30 -12.01 -16.50 -14.44
CA VAL A 30 -12.93 -17.64 -14.60
C VAL A 30 -13.04 -18.10 -16.05
N MET A 31 -12.90 -17.20 -17.03
CA MET A 31 -13.08 -17.52 -18.46
C MET A 31 -11.77 -17.83 -19.19
N GLU A 32 -10.61 -17.34 -18.74
CA GLU A 32 -9.32 -17.61 -19.42
C GLU A 32 -8.62 -18.90 -18.97
N TRP A 33 -8.88 -19.40 -17.76
CA TRP A 33 -8.10 -20.53 -17.19
C TRP A 33 -8.72 -21.93 -17.41
N MET A 34 -9.97 -22.01 -17.84
CA MET A 34 -10.67 -23.30 -17.99
C MET A 34 -10.26 -24.14 -19.24
N PRO A 35 -9.85 -23.58 -20.39
CA PRO A 35 -9.47 -24.38 -21.55
C PRO A 35 -8.05 -24.98 -21.49
N GLN A 36 -7.15 -24.45 -20.66
CA GLN A 36 -5.74 -24.84 -20.64
C GLN A 36 -5.43 -26.09 -19.81
N TRP A 37 -6.33 -26.50 -18.91
CA TRP A 37 -6.18 -27.70 -18.09
C TRP A 37 -6.48 -29.02 -18.84
N VAL A 38 -7.25 -28.98 -19.92
CA VAL A 38 -7.74 -30.18 -20.64
C VAL A 38 -6.68 -30.80 -21.57
N LEU A 39 -5.64 -30.05 -21.95
CA LEU A 39 -4.60 -30.53 -22.88
C LEU A 39 -3.38 -31.17 -22.20
N ALA A 40 -3.27 -31.10 -20.86
CA ALA A 40 -2.04 -31.42 -20.14
C ALA A 40 -2.04 -32.77 -19.39
N SER A 41 -3.11 -33.56 -19.41
CA SER A 41 -3.17 -34.84 -18.67
C SER A 41 -3.65 -36.00 -19.53
N GLY A 42 -2.71 -36.88 -19.87
CA GLY A 42 -2.98 -38.13 -20.59
C GLY A 42 -3.91 -39.09 -19.82
N SER A 43 -4.18 -40.23 -20.48
CA SER A 43 -5.29 -41.19 -20.32
C SER A 43 -5.76 -41.65 -18.91
N LEU A 44 -5.12 -41.24 -17.81
CA LEU A 44 -5.62 -41.47 -16.45
C LEU A 44 -6.57 -40.37 -15.93
N GLY A 45 -6.62 -39.19 -16.56
CA GLY A 45 -7.59 -38.13 -16.21
C GLY A 45 -9.04 -38.44 -16.58
N TRP A 46 -9.27 -39.34 -17.54
CA TRP A 46 -10.61 -39.66 -18.04
C TRP A 46 -11.42 -40.58 -17.13
N GLN A 47 -10.78 -41.41 -16.30
CA GLN A 47 -11.51 -42.33 -15.41
C GLN A 47 -12.02 -41.64 -14.14
N VAL A 48 -11.28 -40.64 -13.63
CA VAL A 48 -11.74 -39.80 -12.51
C VAL A 48 -12.82 -38.82 -12.96
N LEU A 49 -12.75 -38.30 -14.20
CA LEU A 49 -13.84 -37.51 -14.76
C LEU A 49 -15.12 -38.33 -14.97
N ARG A 50 -15.05 -39.61 -15.33
CA ARG A 50 -16.25 -40.44 -15.53
C ARG A 50 -17.02 -40.72 -14.23
N ALA A 51 -16.35 -40.72 -13.08
CA ALA A 51 -16.98 -40.84 -11.77
C ALA A 51 -17.60 -39.52 -11.27
N LEU A 52 -17.07 -38.36 -11.71
CA LEU A 52 -17.60 -37.04 -11.37
C LEU A 52 -18.63 -36.51 -12.40
N TYR A 53 -18.71 -37.08 -13.61
CA TYR A 53 -19.60 -36.65 -14.70
C TYR A 53 -20.67 -37.69 -15.10
N CYS A 54 -21.32 -38.34 -14.12
CA CYS A 54 -22.55 -39.12 -14.37
C CYS A 54 -23.75 -38.72 -13.51
N ALA A 55 -23.80 -37.49 -13.00
CA ALA A 55 -25.04 -36.88 -12.53
C ALA A 55 -25.31 -35.56 -13.30
N PRO A 56 -26.19 -35.58 -14.33
CA PRO A 56 -26.58 -34.37 -15.03
C PRO A 56 -27.62 -33.62 -14.18
N PHE A 57 -27.17 -32.81 -13.22
CA PHE A 57 -28.07 -31.98 -12.40
C PHE A 57 -27.57 -30.54 -12.16
N LEU A 58 -26.80 -29.99 -13.10
CA LEU A 58 -26.34 -28.59 -13.03
C LEU A 58 -26.75 -27.72 -14.22
N PHE A 59 -27.76 -28.14 -15.00
CA PHE A 59 -28.28 -27.33 -16.11
C PHE A 59 -29.81 -27.14 -16.15
N LEU A 60 -30.53 -27.44 -15.06
CA LEU A 60 -31.99 -27.18 -14.97
C LEU A 60 -32.46 -26.57 -13.64
N PHE A 61 -31.57 -26.00 -12.82
CA PHE A 61 -31.95 -25.24 -11.61
C PHE A 61 -31.39 -23.82 -11.59
N LEU A 62 -31.22 -23.22 -12.78
CA LEU A 62 -30.86 -21.81 -12.93
C LEU A 62 -31.97 -20.84 -13.39
N PRO A 63 -33.22 -21.23 -13.77
CA PRO A 63 -34.22 -20.21 -14.11
C PRO A 63 -35.05 -19.72 -12.91
N LEU A 64 -35.20 -20.50 -11.84
CA LEU A 64 -36.09 -20.12 -10.73
C LEU A 64 -35.45 -19.29 -9.61
N SER A 65 -34.11 -19.24 -9.52
CA SER A 65 -33.39 -18.31 -8.63
C SER A 65 -33.06 -16.99 -9.31
N TRP A 66 -32.92 -16.98 -10.64
CA TRP A 66 -32.73 -15.75 -11.41
C TRP A 66 -34.00 -14.92 -11.47
N GLU A 67 -35.20 -15.52 -11.59
CA GLU A 67 -36.46 -14.78 -11.49
C GLU A 67 -36.75 -14.28 -10.07
N PHE A 68 -36.32 -15.01 -9.02
CA PHE A 68 -36.39 -14.53 -7.64
C PHE A 68 -35.43 -13.34 -7.41
N LEU A 69 -34.20 -13.38 -7.96
CA LEU A 69 -33.22 -12.29 -7.89
C LEU A 69 -33.57 -11.09 -8.78
N TYR A 70 -34.22 -11.32 -9.93
CA TYR A 70 -34.67 -10.28 -10.87
C TYR A 70 -35.93 -9.56 -10.35
N ASN A 71 -36.86 -10.28 -9.73
CA ASN A 71 -38.03 -9.68 -9.08
C ASN A 71 -37.72 -9.03 -7.72
N SER A 72 -36.55 -9.30 -7.13
CA SER A 72 -36.09 -8.68 -5.87
C SER A 72 -35.31 -7.37 -6.07
N GLY A 73 -35.20 -6.84 -7.30
CA GLY A 73 -34.54 -5.55 -7.55
C GLY A 73 -33.01 -5.55 -7.40
N VAL A 74 -32.35 -6.71 -7.35
CA VAL A 74 -30.90 -6.81 -7.03
C VAL A 74 -30.04 -6.84 -8.31
N SER A 75 -30.26 -5.91 -9.24
CA SER A 75 -29.45 -5.81 -10.47
C SER A 75 -28.51 -4.62 -10.52
N HIS A 76 -28.46 -3.77 -9.48
CA HIS A 76 -27.47 -2.71 -9.34
C HIS A 76 -26.44 -3.05 -8.25
N TYR A 77 -25.46 -3.89 -8.62
CA TYR A 77 -24.27 -4.09 -7.80
C TYR A 77 -23.44 -2.81 -7.75
N GLY A 78 -23.55 -2.08 -6.65
CA GLY A 78 -22.76 -0.87 -6.38
C GLY A 78 -23.11 -0.16 -5.08
N ASP A 79 -24.30 -0.39 -4.53
CA ASP A 79 -24.75 0.36 -3.36
C ASP A 79 -25.93 -0.37 -2.69
N LEU A 80 -25.69 -1.06 -1.56
CA LEU A 80 -26.77 -1.67 -0.75
C LEU A 80 -27.60 -0.62 0.02
N SER A 81 -27.20 0.65 -0.05
CA SER A 81 -27.65 1.70 0.88
C SER A 81 -28.75 2.67 0.39
N PRO A 82 -28.80 3.15 -0.87
CA PRO A 82 -29.77 4.17 -1.23
C PRO A 82 -31.17 3.60 -1.47
N GLU A 83 -31.34 2.33 -1.84
CA GLU A 83 -32.67 1.82 -2.22
C GLU A 83 -33.48 1.24 -1.05
N PHE A 84 -32.84 0.69 -0.01
CA PHE A 84 -33.55 0.10 1.13
C PHE A 84 -33.97 1.14 2.18
N THR A 85 -33.15 2.17 2.39
CA THR A 85 -33.43 3.21 3.40
C THR A 85 -34.31 4.32 2.86
N HIS A 86 -34.26 4.64 1.57
CA HIS A 86 -34.98 5.77 1.00
C HIS A 86 -36.53 5.68 1.11
N PRO A 87 -37.17 4.51 0.93
CA PRO A 87 -38.62 4.38 1.13
C PRO A 87 -39.04 4.57 2.60
N VAL A 88 -38.24 4.07 3.54
CA VAL A 88 -38.51 4.16 5.00
C VAL A 88 -38.24 5.58 5.51
N LEU A 89 -37.16 6.22 5.05
CA LEU A 89 -36.80 7.60 5.37
C LEU A 89 -37.82 8.62 4.81
N GLN A 90 -38.49 8.32 3.69
CA GLN A 90 -39.60 9.15 3.16
C GLN A 90 -40.81 9.24 4.10
N GLY A 91 -40.96 8.30 5.04
CA GLY A 91 -42.01 8.36 6.08
C GLY A 91 -41.83 9.55 7.02
N HIS A 92 -40.60 10.03 7.20
CA HIS A 92 -40.28 11.10 8.15
C HIS A 92 -40.88 12.44 7.70
N ASP A 93 -40.89 12.72 6.40
CA ASP A 93 -41.44 13.97 5.84
C ASP A 93 -42.95 14.09 6.07
N LYS A 94 -43.65 12.95 6.06
CA LYS A 94 -45.10 12.83 6.26
C LYS A 94 -45.49 12.81 7.75
N ALA A 95 -44.54 12.53 8.65
CA ALA A 95 -44.77 12.51 10.09
C ALA A 95 -44.75 13.93 10.68
N HIS A 96 -45.92 14.55 10.81
CA HIS A 96 -46.06 15.90 11.39
C HIS A 96 -46.20 15.91 12.92
N THR A 97 -46.45 14.75 13.55
CA THR A 97 -46.59 14.62 15.00
C THR A 97 -45.47 13.76 15.57
N MET A 98 -45.07 14.04 16.82
CA MET A 98 -44.02 13.25 17.49
C MET A 98 -44.40 11.77 17.59
N VAL A 99 -45.69 11.45 17.80
CA VAL A 99 -46.18 10.06 17.84
C VAL A 99 -45.99 9.35 16.49
N ALA A 100 -46.35 9.99 15.38
CA ALA A 100 -46.14 9.43 14.05
C ALA A 100 -44.65 9.21 13.75
N LEU A 101 -43.81 10.16 14.16
CA LEU A 101 -42.36 10.06 13.98
C LEU A 101 -41.74 8.93 14.81
N MET A 102 -42.18 8.75 16.06
CA MET A 102 -41.71 7.64 16.91
C MET A 102 -42.12 6.27 16.35
N ASN A 103 -43.26 6.17 15.65
CA ASN A 103 -43.63 4.95 14.93
C ASN A 103 -42.75 4.73 13.70
N ALA A 104 -42.50 5.76 12.89
CA ALA A 104 -41.56 5.68 11.76
C ALA A 104 -40.15 5.24 12.21
N TYR A 105 -39.67 5.76 13.35
CA TYR A 105 -38.40 5.35 13.94
C TYR A 105 -38.35 3.89 14.39
N ARG A 106 -39.47 3.35 14.88
CA ARG A 106 -39.57 1.93 15.23
C ARG A 106 -39.48 1.05 13.99
N GLU A 107 -40.23 1.40 12.95
CA GLU A 107 -40.20 0.72 11.65
C GLU A 107 -38.80 0.80 11.00
N GLU A 108 -38.13 1.95 11.12
CA GLU A 108 -36.74 2.14 10.66
C GLU A 108 -35.75 1.26 11.44
N ASP A 109 -35.91 1.15 12.76
CA ASP A 109 -35.06 0.27 13.59
C ASP A 109 -35.29 -1.21 13.25
N GLU A 110 -36.53 -1.63 13.01
CA GLU A 110 -36.88 -2.99 12.57
C GLU A 110 -36.30 -3.30 11.18
N ALA A 111 -36.48 -2.39 10.21
CA ALA A 111 -35.90 -2.53 8.87
C ALA A 111 -34.36 -2.58 8.91
N TYR A 112 -33.72 -1.82 9.80
CA TYR A 112 -32.28 -1.91 9.99
C TYR A 112 -31.85 -3.27 10.56
N GLN A 113 -32.58 -3.85 11.51
CA GLN A 113 -32.28 -5.19 12.02
C GLN A 113 -32.43 -6.27 10.94
N GLU A 114 -33.44 -6.17 10.09
CA GLU A 114 -33.62 -7.06 8.94
C GLU A 114 -32.46 -6.91 7.93
N LEU A 115 -32.05 -5.67 7.63
CA LEU A 115 -30.90 -5.38 6.78
C LEU A 115 -29.63 -6.01 7.35
N VAL A 116 -29.34 -5.83 8.65
CA VAL A 116 -28.15 -6.41 9.30
C VAL A 116 -28.20 -7.93 9.27
N THR A 117 -29.37 -8.53 9.50
CA THR A 117 -29.55 -9.99 9.45
C THR A 117 -29.30 -10.52 8.03
N GLY A 118 -29.93 -9.91 7.03
CA GLY A 118 -29.75 -10.27 5.62
C GLY A 118 -28.31 -10.06 5.14
N ALA A 119 -27.70 -8.93 5.49
CA ALA A 119 -26.29 -8.66 5.22
C ALA A 119 -25.39 -9.71 5.89
N THR A 120 -25.63 -10.02 7.16
CA THR A 120 -24.85 -11.04 7.89
C THR A 120 -24.92 -12.39 7.18
N MET A 121 -26.11 -12.85 6.79
CA MET A 121 -26.27 -14.11 6.04
C MET A 121 -25.55 -14.07 4.68
N PHE A 122 -25.70 -12.98 3.94
CA PHE A 122 -25.05 -12.78 2.64
C PHE A 122 -23.51 -12.78 2.76
N PHE A 123 -22.95 -12.02 3.68
CA PHE A 123 -21.52 -11.93 3.89
C PHE A 123 -20.95 -13.24 4.47
N GLN A 124 -21.68 -13.95 5.32
CA GLN A 124 -21.30 -15.30 5.77
C GLN A 124 -21.22 -16.29 4.59
N TYR A 125 -22.19 -16.22 3.66
CA TYR A 125 -22.15 -17.02 2.43
C TYR A 125 -20.93 -16.67 1.57
N LEU A 126 -20.64 -15.37 1.36
CA LEU A 126 -19.46 -14.92 0.61
C LEU A 126 -18.13 -15.34 1.26
N LEU A 127 -18.07 -15.35 2.59
CA LEU A 127 -16.86 -15.71 3.34
C LEU A 127 -16.57 -17.22 3.30
N LYS A 128 -17.59 -18.06 3.13
CA LYS A 128 -17.49 -19.52 3.27
C LYS A 128 -16.40 -20.15 2.37
N PRO A 129 -16.34 -19.89 1.05
CA PRO A 129 -15.32 -20.49 0.19
C PRO A 129 -13.89 -20.15 0.60
N PHE A 130 -13.65 -18.93 1.07
CA PHE A 130 -12.32 -18.49 1.49
C PHE A 130 -11.92 -19.05 2.86
N ARG A 131 -12.89 -19.21 3.77
CA ARG A 131 -12.64 -19.90 5.05
C ARG A 131 -12.25 -21.35 4.80
N ASP A 132 -12.99 -22.03 3.94
CA ASP A 132 -12.72 -23.42 3.56
C ASP A 132 -11.38 -23.54 2.84
N MET A 133 -11.06 -22.64 1.90
CA MET A 133 -9.77 -22.61 1.21
C MET A 133 -8.60 -22.41 2.18
N ARG A 134 -8.73 -21.49 3.14
CA ARG A 134 -7.72 -21.25 4.18
C ARG A 134 -7.50 -22.50 5.04
N GLU A 135 -8.57 -23.15 5.48
CA GLU A 135 -8.51 -24.38 6.28
C GLU A 135 -7.84 -25.53 5.51
N VAL A 136 -8.31 -25.80 4.29
CA VAL A 136 -7.76 -26.86 3.42
C VAL A 136 -6.28 -26.60 3.13
N ALA A 137 -5.90 -25.37 2.77
CA ALA A 137 -4.52 -25.03 2.48
C ALA A 137 -3.61 -25.19 3.70
N THR A 138 -4.09 -24.81 4.89
CA THR A 138 -3.35 -24.97 6.15
C THR A 138 -3.15 -26.45 6.49
N LEU A 139 -4.20 -27.28 6.34
CA LEU A 139 -4.13 -28.72 6.58
C LEU A 139 -3.21 -29.42 5.59
N CYS A 140 -3.30 -29.11 4.29
CA CYS A 140 -2.44 -29.69 3.26
C CYS A 140 -0.96 -29.33 3.51
N LYS A 141 -0.67 -28.07 3.83
CA LYS A 141 0.67 -27.62 4.22
C LYS A 141 1.17 -28.40 5.44
N LEU A 142 0.34 -28.55 6.47
CA LEU A 142 0.73 -29.27 7.69
C LEU A 142 1.03 -30.74 7.39
N GLY A 143 0.23 -31.40 6.56
CA GLY A 143 0.49 -32.77 6.10
C GLY A 143 1.84 -32.90 5.38
N ILE A 144 2.16 -31.95 4.50
CA ILE A 144 3.45 -31.91 3.80
C ILE A 144 4.61 -31.75 4.79
N LEU A 145 4.50 -30.85 5.77
CA LEU A 145 5.54 -30.63 6.77
C LEU A 145 5.78 -31.90 7.60
N LYS A 146 4.72 -32.60 8.01
CA LYS A 146 4.85 -33.88 8.71
C LYS A 146 5.59 -34.91 7.87
N SER A 147 5.24 -35.07 6.60
CA SER A 147 5.97 -35.97 5.70
C SER A 147 7.43 -35.57 5.51
N LEU A 148 7.75 -34.27 5.50
CA LEU A 148 9.13 -33.81 5.42
C LEU A 148 9.95 -34.13 6.69
N ASP A 149 9.29 -34.23 7.84
CA ASP A 149 9.92 -34.50 9.14
C ASP A 149 10.00 -36.01 9.45
N GLU A 150 8.97 -36.78 9.08
CA GLU A 150 8.78 -38.19 9.48
C GLU A 150 9.21 -39.20 8.40
N ASP A 151 9.09 -38.87 7.11
CA ASP A 151 9.34 -39.82 6.01
C ASP A 151 10.79 -39.75 5.49
N ASP A 152 11.39 -40.89 5.17
CA ASP A 152 12.69 -40.98 4.50
C ASP A 152 12.57 -40.65 3.00
N LEU A 153 12.55 -39.35 2.68
CA LEU A 153 12.29 -38.85 1.34
C LEU A 153 13.57 -38.56 0.54
N GLY A 154 13.55 -38.90 -0.75
CA GLY A 154 14.64 -38.55 -1.66
C GLY A 154 14.76 -37.03 -1.91
N PRO A 155 15.96 -36.49 -2.22
CA PRO A 155 16.19 -35.05 -2.37
C PRO A 155 15.26 -34.35 -3.38
N LYS A 156 14.94 -35.00 -4.49
CA LYS A 156 14.00 -34.48 -5.50
C LYS A 156 12.59 -34.33 -4.94
N ARG A 157 12.14 -35.27 -4.10
CA ARG A 157 10.82 -35.24 -3.48
C ARG A 157 10.74 -34.17 -2.39
N ILE A 158 11.79 -34.01 -1.59
CA ILE A 158 11.91 -32.94 -0.59
C ILE A 158 11.72 -31.57 -1.25
N VAL A 159 12.47 -31.28 -2.32
CA VAL A 159 12.37 -29.99 -3.03
C VAL A 159 10.97 -29.79 -3.62
N ALA A 160 10.36 -30.84 -4.19
CA ALA A 160 9.00 -30.77 -4.72
C ALA A 160 7.96 -30.45 -3.62
N LEU A 161 8.03 -31.13 -2.47
CA LEU A 161 7.15 -30.90 -1.33
C LEU A 161 7.36 -29.52 -0.71
N GLN A 162 8.59 -29.04 -0.60
CA GLN A 162 8.87 -27.67 -0.15
C GLN A 162 8.23 -26.63 -1.08
N LYS A 163 8.28 -26.85 -2.40
CA LYS A 163 7.60 -25.99 -3.37
C LYS A 163 6.08 -26.04 -3.22
N GLU A 164 5.53 -27.24 -2.99
CA GLU A 164 4.10 -27.43 -2.76
C GLU A 164 3.63 -26.75 -1.46
N ALA A 165 4.38 -26.88 -0.37
CA ALA A 165 4.10 -26.21 0.90
C ALA A 165 4.10 -24.67 0.77
N LYS A 166 5.02 -24.11 -0.04
CA LYS A 166 5.01 -22.68 -0.38
C LYS A 166 3.76 -22.29 -1.17
N GLN A 167 3.33 -23.11 -2.13
CA GLN A 167 2.10 -22.87 -2.89
C GLN A 167 0.86 -22.87 -1.99
N TRP A 168 0.74 -23.85 -1.08
CA TRP A 168 -0.36 -23.88 -0.10
C TRP A 168 -0.31 -22.69 0.87
N THR A 169 0.89 -22.25 1.27
CA THR A 169 1.06 -21.03 2.07
C THR A 169 0.49 -19.82 1.34
N ARG A 170 0.85 -19.63 0.06
CA ARG A 170 0.31 -18.53 -0.76
C ARG A 170 -1.21 -18.57 -0.86
N GLN A 171 -1.80 -19.74 -1.12
CA GLN A 171 -3.25 -19.88 -1.22
C GLN A 171 -3.98 -19.58 0.10
N ALA A 172 -3.41 -19.98 1.24
CA ALA A 172 -3.95 -19.63 2.55
C ALA A 172 -3.91 -18.10 2.79
N GLU A 173 -2.83 -17.45 2.40
CA GLU A 173 -2.67 -15.99 2.51
C GLU A 173 -3.65 -15.22 1.60
N GLU A 174 -3.79 -15.62 0.33
CA GLU A 174 -4.76 -15.03 -0.60
C GLU A 174 -6.21 -15.16 -0.09
N ALA A 175 -6.53 -16.31 0.52
CA ALA A 175 -7.82 -16.52 1.17
C ALA A 175 -8.02 -15.60 2.39
N VAL A 176 -6.98 -15.38 3.21
CA VAL A 176 -7.03 -14.45 4.34
C VAL A 176 -7.28 -13.01 3.87
N VAL A 177 -6.59 -12.54 2.83
CA VAL A 177 -6.81 -11.21 2.26
C VAL A 177 -8.25 -11.05 1.79
N SER A 178 -8.77 -12.05 1.08
CA SER A 178 -10.16 -12.05 0.59
C SER A 178 -11.17 -12.00 1.75
N ILE A 179 -10.94 -12.76 2.83
CA ILE A 179 -11.77 -12.71 4.05
C ILE A 179 -11.76 -11.31 4.67
N GLN A 180 -10.59 -10.69 4.78
CA GLN A 180 -10.44 -9.36 5.36
C GLN A 180 -11.17 -8.30 4.51
N ASP A 181 -11.00 -8.31 3.20
CA ASP A 181 -11.65 -7.37 2.28
C ASP A 181 -13.18 -7.49 2.32
N ILE A 182 -13.71 -8.72 2.34
CA ILE A 182 -15.15 -8.97 2.48
C ILE A 182 -15.66 -8.46 3.83
N THR A 183 -14.89 -8.63 4.90
CA THR A 183 -15.24 -8.14 6.25
C THR A 183 -15.27 -6.62 6.31
N VAL A 184 -14.30 -5.92 5.68
CA VAL A 184 -14.32 -4.47 5.56
C VAL A 184 -15.56 -3.99 4.81
N ASN A 185 -15.96 -4.68 3.74
CA ASN A 185 -17.16 -4.33 2.99
C ASN A 185 -18.45 -4.51 3.82
N TYR A 186 -18.56 -5.57 4.62
CA TYR A 186 -19.68 -5.76 5.53
C TYR A 186 -19.85 -4.54 6.46
N PHE A 187 -18.80 -4.19 7.20
CA PHE A 187 -18.87 -3.06 8.13
C PHE A 187 -19.06 -1.72 7.42
N LYS A 188 -18.55 -1.58 6.20
CA LYS A 188 -18.74 -0.36 5.41
C LYS A 188 -20.21 -0.13 5.08
N GLU A 189 -20.94 -1.18 4.71
CA GLU A 189 -22.37 -1.07 4.40
C GLU A 189 -23.21 -0.87 5.67
N THR A 190 -22.91 -1.54 6.78
CA THR A 190 -23.64 -1.33 8.06
C THR A 190 -23.43 0.08 8.61
N VAL A 191 -22.19 0.58 8.59
CA VAL A 191 -21.86 1.96 8.99
C VAL A 191 -22.56 2.98 8.09
N LYS A 192 -22.63 2.73 6.77
CA LYS A 192 -23.30 3.62 5.83
C LYS A 192 -24.80 3.73 6.13
N ALA A 193 -25.47 2.61 6.42
CA ALA A 193 -26.87 2.60 6.84
C ALA A 193 -27.08 3.39 8.15
N LEU A 194 -26.31 3.10 9.20
CA LEU A 194 -26.39 3.81 10.49
C LEU A 194 -26.11 5.31 10.37
N ALA A 195 -25.13 5.70 9.55
CA ALA A 195 -24.82 7.11 9.31
C ALA A 195 -25.97 7.83 8.58
N GLY A 196 -26.69 7.12 7.70
CA GLY A 196 -27.92 7.59 7.07
C GLY A 196 -29.02 7.87 8.09
N MET A 197 -29.31 6.89 8.95
CA MET A 197 -30.33 7.01 10.02
C MET A 197 -30.00 8.15 10.99
N GLN A 198 -28.75 8.24 11.45
CA GLN A 198 -28.32 9.34 12.33
C GLN A 198 -28.48 10.70 11.65
N LYS A 199 -28.07 10.82 10.38
CA LYS A 199 -28.15 12.07 9.62
C LYS A 199 -29.61 12.50 9.44
N GLN A 200 -30.52 11.57 9.19
CA GLN A 200 -31.95 11.87 9.10
C GLN A 200 -32.49 12.36 10.45
N MET A 201 -32.15 11.66 11.53
CA MET A 201 -32.62 12.01 12.86
C MET A 201 -32.10 13.38 13.35
N GLU A 202 -30.87 13.77 12.97
CA GLU A 202 -30.35 15.13 13.22
C GLU A 202 -31.08 16.21 12.39
N GLN A 203 -31.68 15.85 11.24
CA GLN A 203 -32.55 16.76 10.48
C GLN A 203 -33.92 16.88 11.14
N ASP A 204 -34.50 15.77 11.58
CA ASP A 204 -35.78 15.76 12.30
C ASP A 204 -35.71 16.57 13.59
N LYS A 205 -34.58 16.50 14.32
CA LYS A 205 -34.34 17.34 15.49
C LYS A 205 -34.56 18.84 15.23
N LYS A 206 -34.30 19.33 14.01
CA LYS A 206 -34.51 20.74 13.65
C LYS A 206 -35.98 21.08 13.40
N ARG A 207 -36.82 20.08 13.11
CA ARG A 207 -38.26 20.24 12.82
C ARG A 207 -39.11 20.31 14.10
N PHE A 208 -38.65 19.73 15.20
CA PHE A 208 -39.39 19.64 16.45
C PHE A 208 -38.80 20.53 17.55
N GLY A 209 -39.66 21.10 18.38
CA GLY A 209 -39.23 21.87 19.56
C GLY A 209 -38.58 20.98 20.63
N GLN A 210 -37.76 21.58 21.49
CA GLN A 210 -36.95 20.85 22.48
C GLN A 210 -37.76 19.92 23.40
N ALA A 211 -38.95 20.36 23.85
CA ALA A 211 -39.82 19.57 24.71
C ALA A 211 -40.38 18.33 24.01
N ALA A 212 -40.80 18.45 22.74
CA ALA A 212 -41.28 17.33 21.95
C ALA A 212 -40.11 16.38 21.59
N TRP A 213 -38.94 16.94 21.27
CA TRP A 213 -37.74 16.17 20.94
C TRP A 213 -37.19 15.33 22.10
N ALA A 214 -37.46 15.71 23.35
CA ALA A 214 -37.02 14.97 24.52
C ALA A 214 -37.44 13.49 24.48
N THR A 215 -38.60 13.17 23.87
CA THR A 215 -39.07 11.79 23.68
C THR A 215 -38.20 10.99 22.69
N ALA A 216 -37.66 11.64 21.65
CA ALA A 216 -36.84 10.99 20.63
C ALA A 216 -35.33 11.00 20.95
N ALA A 217 -34.87 11.90 21.83
CA ALA A 217 -33.46 12.04 22.18
C ALA A 217 -32.74 10.74 22.58
N PRO A 218 -33.34 9.82 23.39
CA PRO A 218 -32.70 8.55 23.74
C PRO A 218 -32.36 7.67 22.54
N ARG A 219 -33.20 7.67 21.49
CA ARG A 219 -32.93 6.91 20.26
C ARG A 219 -31.75 7.50 19.49
N LEU A 220 -31.62 8.83 19.43
CA LEU A 220 -30.48 9.48 18.76
C LEU A 220 -29.17 9.14 19.47
N GLU A 221 -29.18 9.11 20.80
CA GLU A 221 -28.03 8.70 21.61
C GLU A 221 -27.66 7.23 21.36
N LYS A 222 -28.66 6.34 21.32
CA LYS A 222 -28.45 4.92 20.97
C LYS A 222 -27.85 4.78 19.57
N LEU A 223 -28.36 5.49 18.57
CA LEU A 223 -27.82 5.46 17.20
C LEU A 223 -26.38 5.95 17.14
N LYS A 224 -26.04 7.02 17.85
CA LYS A 224 -24.65 7.51 17.96
C LYS A 224 -23.71 6.45 18.55
N LEU A 225 -24.15 5.75 19.58
CA LEU A 225 -23.40 4.66 20.20
C LEU A 225 -23.21 3.50 19.23
N MET A 226 -24.28 3.05 18.57
CA MET A 226 -24.21 1.95 17.59
C MET A 226 -23.29 2.32 16.41
N LEU A 227 -23.41 3.53 15.88
CA LEU A 227 -22.54 4.00 14.79
C LEU A 227 -21.07 4.05 15.21
N ALA A 228 -20.77 4.54 16.42
CA ALA A 228 -19.40 4.59 16.93
C ALA A 228 -18.82 3.17 17.11
N ARG A 229 -19.62 2.20 17.58
CA ARG A 229 -19.22 0.79 17.71
C ARG A 229 -18.95 0.15 16.36
N GLU A 230 -19.87 0.27 15.40
CA GLU A 230 -19.71 -0.29 14.06
C GLU A 230 -18.54 0.37 13.30
N SER A 231 -18.37 1.69 13.44
CA SER A 231 -17.24 2.39 12.83
C SER A 231 -15.89 1.97 13.42
N LEU A 232 -15.84 1.69 14.73
CA LEU A 232 -14.66 1.13 15.37
C LEU A 232 -14.30 -0.25 14.81
N GLN A 233 -15.30 -1.12 14.59
CA GLN A 233 -15.09 -2.42 13.96
C GLN A 233 -14.61 -2.29 12.51
N LEU A 234 -15.19 -1.37 11.73
CA LEU A 234 -14.72 -1.06 10.38
C LEU A 234 -13.24 -0.64 10.39
N MET A 235 -12.84 0.26 11.28
CA MET A 235 -11.45 0.72 11.33
C MET A 235 -10.49 -0.39 11.77
N ARG A 236 -10.86 -1.23 12.75
CA ARG A 236 -10.07 -2.41 13.14
C ARG A 236 -9.91 -3.41 12.00
N ALA A 237 -10.97 -3.65 11.22
CA ALA A 237 -10.89 -4.50 10.02
C ALA A 237 -9.93 -3.91 8.97
N ARG A 238 -9.98 -2.59 8.75
CA ARG A 238 -9.06 -1.89 7.83
C ARG A 238 -7.62 -1.91 8.32
N GLU A 239 -7.39 -1.77 9.63
CA GLU A 239 -6.08 -1.88 10.25
C GLU A 239 -5.45 -3.26 9.97
N LEU A 240 -6.22 -4.34 10.10
CA LEU A 240 -5.76 -5.69 9.77
C LEU A 240 -5.34 -5.82 8.30
N CYS A 241 -6.13 -5.28 7.36
CA CYS A 241 -5.77 -5.26 5.94
C CYS A 241 -4.45 -4.50 5.68
N LEU A 242 -4.28 -3.33 6.29
CA LEU A 242 -3.08 -2.51 6.13
C LEU A 242 -1.84 -3.16 6.74
N ASN A 243 -1.98 -3.80 7.91
CA ASN A 243 -0.91 -4.59 8.51
C ASN A 243 -0.47 -5.74 7.60
N HIS A 244 -1.42 -6.43 6.95
CA HIS A 244 -1.10 -7.47 5.96
C HIS A 244 -0.34 -6.91 4.76
N LYS A 245 -0.82 -5.81 4.15
CA LYS A 245 -0.15 -5.12 3.04
C LYS A 245 1.26 -4.66 3.42
N ARG A 246 1.43 -4.12 4.62
CA ARG A 246 2.72 -3.70 5.16
C ARG A 246 3.69 -4.88 5.27
N ALA A 247 3.23 -6.01 5.82
CA ALA A 247 4.02 -7.23 5.90
C ALA A 247 4.32 -7.83 4.52
N GLU A 248 3.40 -7.71 3.56
CA GLU A 248 3.60 -8.13 2.18
C GLU A 248 4.72 -7.33 1.51
N ILE A 249 4.73 -6.00 1.64
CA ILE A 249 5.80 -5.14 1.12
C ILE A 249 7.15 -5.50 1.76
N GLN A 250 7.17 -5.74 3.06
CA GLN A 250 8.38 -6.16 3.75
C GLN A 250 8.90 -7.51 3.23
N ARG A 251 8.03 -8.51 3.07
CA ARG A 251 8.40 -9.82 2.50
C ARG A 251 8.89 -9.68 1.06
N LYS A 252 8.22 -8.88 0.23
CA LYS A 252 8.68 -8.59 -1.14
C LYS A 252 10.10 -8.02 -1.14
N MET A 253 10.41 -7.11 -0.22
CA MET A 253 11.74 -6.52 -0.08
C MET A 253 12.80 -7.54 0.39
N GLU A 254 12.44 -8.49 1.25
CA GLU A 254 13.32 -9.56 1.75
C GLU A 254 13.57 -10.66 0.68
N ASP A 255 12.52 -11.05 -0.05
CA ASP A 255 12.51 -12.15 -1.03
C ASP A 255 12.87 -11.73 -2.47
N LEU A 256 13.35 -10.50 -2.69
CA LEU A 256 13.71 -9.99 -4.02
C LEU A 256 14.68 -10.94 -4.75
N PRO A 257 14.36 -11.43 -5.97
CA PRO A 257 15.23 -12.33 -6.71
C PRO A 257 16.44 -11.57 -7.26
N GLU A 258 17.62 -12.20 -7.31
CA GLU A 258 18.89 -11.55 -7.68
C GLU A 258 18.86 -10.79 -9.03
N GLN A 259 17.98 -11.18 -9.95
CA GLN A 259 17.79 -10.55 -11.26
C GLN A 259 16.93 -9.27 -11.22
N GLU A 260 16.03 -9.13 -10.25
CA GLU A 260 15.15 -7.95 -10.08
C GLU A 260 15.63 -7.01 -8.98
N LYS A 261 16.73 -7.36 -8.29
CA LYS A 261 17.38 -6.47 -7.34
C LYS A 261 18.00 -5.30 -8.14
N ASN A 262 17.21 -4.27 -8.37
CA ASN A 262 17.70 -2.94 -8.73
C ASN A 262 17.46 -2.02 -7.52
N ILE A 263 18.37 -1.07 -7.30
CA ILE A 263 18.25 -0.06 -6.24
C ILE A 263 16.92 0.69 -6.38
N ASP A 264 16.50 0.97 -7.62
CA ASP A 264 15.23 1.66 -7.90
C ASP A 264 14.00 0.87 -7.41
N VAL A 265 14.03 -0.47 -7.50
CA VAL A 265 12.93 -1.34 -7.03
C VAL A 265 12.85 -1.34 -5.51
N VAL A 266 14.01 -1.34 -4.83
CA VAL A 266 14.06 -1.26 -3.37
C VAL A 266 13.56 0.10 -2.88
N ASP A 267 13.95 1.19 -3.56
CA ASP A 267 13.48 2.54 -3.23
C ASP A 267 11.95 2.67 -3.45
N GLU A 268 11.41 2.09 -4.53
CA GLU A 268 9.96 2.04 -4.78
C GLU A 268 9.20 1.26 -3.68
N LEU A 269 9.69 0.08 -3.29
CA LEU A 269 9.10 -0.69 -2.19
C LEU A 269 9.17 0.06 -0.85
N GLU A 270 10.25 0.81 -0.61
CA GLU A 270 10.39 1.64 0.59
C GLU A 270 9.38 2.81 0.58
N ILE A 271 9.13 3.42 -0.58
CA ILE A 271 8.10 4.45 -0.74
C ILE A 271 6.71 3.87 -0.46
N GLN A 272 6.37 2.74 -1.06
CA GLN A 272 5.09 2.05 -0.84
C GLN A 272 4.89 1.65 0.63
N TYR A 273 5.96 1.22 1.31
CA TYR A 273 5.91 0.94 2.74
C TYR A 273 5.49 2.19 3.53
N TYR A 274 6.11 3.33 3.25
CA TYR A 274 5.76 4.58 3.92
C TYR A 274 4.33 5.04 3.63
N GLU A 275 3.83 4.86 2.41
CA GLU A 275 2.43 5.17 2.06
C GLU A 275 1.46 4.33 2.89
N VAL A 276 1.65 3.01 2.91
CA VAL A 276 0.81 2.09 3.70
C VAL A 276 0.91 2.40 5.20
N GLN A 277 2.10 2.75 5.70
CA GLN A 277 2.30 3.10 7.10
C GLN A 277 1.62 4.42 7.48
N LEU A 278 1.59 5.41 6.58
CA LEU A 278 0.86 6.65 6.78
C LEU A 278 -0.66 6.42 6.81
N GLU A 279 -1.17 5.58 5.90
CA GLU A 279 -2.58 5.14 5.93
C GLU A 279 -2.90 4.40 7.24
N LEU A 280 -1.99 3.55 7.74
CA LEU A 280 -2.15 2.85 9.01
C LEU A 280 -2.29 3.82 10.18
N TYR A 281 -1.47 4.88 10.22
CA TYR A 281 -1.61 5.92 11.25
C TYR A 281 -2.94 6.66 11.16
N GLU A 282 -3.43 6.97 9.95
CA GLU A 282 -4.76 7.58 9.77
C GLU A 282 -5.88 6.67 10.29
N VAL A 283 -5.82 5.37 10.02
CA VAL A 283 -6.77 4.39 10.57
C VAL A 283 -6.65 4.31 12.10
N LYS A 284 -5.44 4.25 12.66
CA LYS A 284 -5.22 4.27 14.12
C LYS A 284 -5.79 5.54 14.77
N PHE A 285 -5.70 6.70 14.12
CA PHE A 285 -6.36 7.92 14.60
C PHE A 285 -7.89 7.79 14.66
N GLU A 286 -8.50 7.22 13.62
CA GLU A 286 -9.94 6.99 13.60
C GLU A 286 -10.36 5.95 14.66
N ILE A 287 -9.58 4.89 14.90
CA ILE A 287 -9.79 3.95 16.03
C ILE A 287 -9.85 4.72 17.35
N LEU A 288 -8.81 5.49 17.67
CA LEU A 288 -8.73 6.26 18.92
C LEU A 288 -9.87 7.28 19.05
N LYS A 289 -10.31 7.88 17.94
CA LYS A 289 -11.45 8.80 17.91
C LYS A 289 -12.76 8.10 18.25
N TYR A 290 -13.04 6.92 17.69
CA TYR A 290 -14.26 6.19 18.03
C TYR A 290 -14.21 5.62 19.45
N GLU A 291 -13.05 5.15 19.93
CA GLU A 291 -12.87 4.77 21.33
C GLU A 291 -13.16 5.95 22.29
N GLU A 292 -12.68 7.15 21.95
CA GLU A 292 -12.96 8.36 22.73
C GLU A 292 -14.46 8.72 22.72
N ILE A 293 -15.13 8.64 21.56
CA ILE A 293 -16.57 8.90 21.45
C ILE A 293 -17.39 7.94 22.33
N LEU A 294 -17.02 6.66 22.38
CA LEU A 294 -17.68 5.68 23.25
C LEU A 294 -17.54 6.06 24.73
N LEU A 295 -16.34 6.44 25.17
CA LEU A 295 -16.09 6.89 26.55
C LEU A 295 -16.84 8.18 26.88
N ILE A 296 -16.85 9.17 25.97
CA ILE A 296 -17.57 10.43 26.15
C ILE A 296 -19.07 10.15 26.29
N THR A 297 -19.64 9.29 25.45
CA THR A 297 -21.07 8.96 25.50
C THR A 297 -21.44 8.28 26.83
N GLN A 298 -20.58 7.40 27.35
CA GLN A 298 -20.76 6.80 28.67
C GLN A 298 -20.62 7.81 29.81
N LEU A 299 -19.62 8.70 29.72
CA LEU A 299 -19.43 9.78 30.69
C LEU A 299 -20.65 10.68 30.77
N ASP A 300 -21.23 11.06 29.63
CA ASP A 300 -22.42 11.90 29.57
C ASP A 300 -23.64 11.18 30.16
N SER A 301 -23.76 9.86 29.97
CA SER A 301 -24.80 9.05 30.62
C SER A 301 -24.65 9.02 32.15
N ILE A 302 -23.44 8.77 32.66
CA ILE A 302 -23.21 8.67 34.11
C ILE A 302 -23.34 10.04 34.78
N LYS A 303 -22.85 11.11 34.13
CA LYS A 303 -23.02 12.49 34.61
C LYS A 303 -24.49 12.87 34.73
N ARG A 304 -25.33 12.47 33.77
CA ARG A 304 -26.80 12.63 33.87
C ARG A 304 -27.39 11.84 35.03
N LEU A 305 -27.02 10.56 35.19
CA LEU A 305 -27.51 9.74 36.31
C LEU A 305 -27.12 10.30 37.68
N ILE A 306 -25.90 10.85 37.82
CA ILE A 306 -25.48 11.55 39.05
C ILE A 306 -26.41 12.74 39.30
N LYS A 307 -26.62 13.58 38.29
CA LYS A 307 -27.49 14.76 38.39
C LYS A 307 -28.93 14.38 38.75
N ASP A 308 -29.51 13.39 38.09
CA ASP A 308 -30.88 12.93 38.34
C ASP A 308 -31.05 12.42 39.79
N LYS A 309 -30.02 11.77 40.35
CA LYS A 309 -30.00 11.29 41.74
C LYS A 309 -29.78 12.40 42.76
N GLU A 310 -28.99 13.42 42.42
CA GLU A 310 -28.76 14.61 43.25
C GLU A 310 -30.00 15.51 43.28
N GLU A 311 -30.74 15.59 42.17
CA GLU A 311 -31.97 16.38 42.01
C GLU A 311 -33.24 15.63 42.44
N GLU A 312 -33.11 14.40 42.97
CA GLU A 312 -34.24 13.56 43.38
C GLU A 312 -34.92 14.12 44.64
N VAL A 313 -36.00 14.90 44.45
CA VAL A 313 -36.79 15.49 45.54
C VAL A 313 -37.60 14.41 46.28
N VAL A 314 -37.32 14.23 47.58
CA VAL A 314 -38.14 13.39 48.47
C VAL A 314 -39.21 14.24 49.11
N TYR A 315 -40.47 13.91 48.85
CA TYR A 315 -41.60 14.46 49.60
C TYR A 315 -41.83 13.56 50.81
N TYR A 316 -41.63 14.12 52.00
CA TYR A 316 -42.02 13.47 53.25
C TYR A 316 -43.47 13.83 53.56
N ASP A 317 -44.29 12.84 53.90
CA ASP A 317 -45.65 13.08 54.39
C ASP A 317 -45.55 13.79 55.76
N PRO A 318 -46.42 14.76 56.09
CA PRO A 318 -46.39 15.42 57.39
C PRO A 318 -46.67 14.40 58.50
N CYS A 319 -45.69 14.14 59.37
CA CYS A 319 -45.90 13.25 60.52
C CYS A 319 -46.88 13.88 61.52
N GLU A 320 -47.84 13.09 62.02
CA GLU A 320 -48.86 13.56 62.97
C GLU A 320 -48.38 13.44 64.43
N SER A 321 -47.32 12.67 64.71
CA SER A 321 -46.78 12.49 66.06
C SER A 321 -45.24 12.38 66.12
N PRO A 322 -44.60 12.76 67.26
CA PRO A 322 -43.15 12.64 67.44
C PRO A 322 -42.62 11.19 67.44
N GLU A 323 -43.51 10.21 67.68
CA GLU A 323 -43.19 8.78 67.75
C GLU A 323 -43.04 8.15 66.35
N GLU A 324 -43.74 8.68 65.35
CA GLU A 324 -43.62 8.27 63.93
C GLU A 324 -42.25 8.63 63.32
N LEU A 325 -41.65 9.75 63.77
CA LEU A 325 -40.30 10.17 63.36
C LEU A 325 -39.22 9.18 63.85
N GLY A 326 -39.39 8.60 65.03
CA GLY A 326 -38.45 7.60 65.58
C GLY A 326 -38.56 6.24 64.90
N ALA A 327 -39.74 5.88 64.38
CA ALA A 327 -39.98 4.62 63.69
C ALA A 327 -39.35 4.56 62.28
N LEU A 328 -39.01 5.71 61.68
CA LEU A 328 -38.41 5.83 60.34
C LEU A 328 -36.88 5.65 60.32
N ASP A 329 -36.19 5.76 61.46
CA ASP A 329 -34.72 5.71 61.55
C ASP A 329 -34.15 4.30 61.23
N GLY A 330 -35.00 3.27 61.26
CA GLY A 330 -34.64 1.87 60.95
C GLY A 330 -35.03 1.37 59.55
N VAL A 331 -35.74 2.17 58.75
CA VAL A 331 -36.21 1.75 57.42
C VAL A 331 -35.12 2.01 56.39
N THR A 332 -34.78 0.96 55.63
CA THR A 332 -33.72 0.90 54.62
C THR A 332 -34.01 1.83 53.43
N GLY A 333 -33.83 3.14 53.62
CA GLY A 333 -34.09 4.18 52.63
C GLY A 333 -33.57 5.58 53.01
N LEU A 334 -32.56 5.65 53.88
CA LEU A 334 -31.97 6.90 54.38
C LEU A 334 -31.07 7.61 53.32
N PRO A 335 -30.85 8.94 53.46
CA PRO A 335 -29.96 9.75 52.59
C PRO A 335 -28.54 9.19 52.38
N GLY A 336 -28.08 8.32 53.30
CA GLY A 336 -26.81 7.61 53.20
C GLY A 336 -26.70 6.69 51.98
N ASP A 337 -27.79 6.05 51.55
CA ASP A 337 -27.77 5.10 50.42
C ASP A 337 -27.60 5.84 49.08
N ARG A 338 -28.33 6.95 48.88
CA ARG A 338 -28.13 7.86 47.74
C ARG A 338 -26.71 8.41 47.66
N SER A 339 -26.14 8.79 48.81
CA SER A 339 -24.75 9.25 48.88
C SER A 339 -23.74 8.15 48.51
N VAL A 340 -24.02 6.89 48.81
CA VAL A 340 -23.17 5.75 48.38
C VAL A 340 -23.27 5.52 46.87
N GLU A 341 -24.46 5.56 46.29
CA GLU A 341 -24.66 5.43 44.83
C GLU A 341 -23.96 6.54 44.04
N VAL A 342 -24.15 7.81 44.44
CA VAL A 342 -23.51 8.96 43.79
C VAL A 342 -21.98 8.87 43.87
N ARG A 343 -21.43 8.43 45.01
CA ARG A 343 -19.98 8.18 45.14
C ARG A 343 -19.49 7.05 44.24
N ARG A 344 -20.27 5.99 44.05
CA ARG A 344 -19.94 4.89 43.13
C ARG A 344 -19.91 5.37 41.68
N LEU A 345 -20.93 6.11 41.24
CA LEU A 345 -21.01 6.69 39.90
C LEU A 345 -19.88 7.70 39.67
N SER A 346 -19.56 8.53 40.66
CA SER A 346 -18.44 9.48 40.61
C SER A 346 -17.09 8.79 40.42
N ARG A 347 -16.85 7.67 41.13
CA ARG A 347 -15.64 6.85 40.93
C ARG A 347 -15.60 6.26 39.51
N GLN A 348 -16.74 5.88 38.94
CA GLN A 348 -16.81 5.39 37.56
C GLN A 348 -16.49 6.50 36.54
N CYS A 349 -17.02 7.71 36.74
CA CYS A 349 -16.64 8.89 35.95
C CYS A 349 -15.12 9.13 35.98
N GLN A 350 -14.49 9.10 37.16
CA GLN A 350 -13.05 9.28 37.29
C GLN A 350 -12.24 8.22 36.52
N ARG A 351 -12.68 6.96 36.54
CA ARG A 351 -12.06 5.87 35.76
C ARG A 351 -12.15 6.12 34.25
N LEU A 352 -13.34 6.47 33.75
CA LEU A 352 -13.55 6.75 32.32
C LEU A 352 -12.81 8.01 31.86
N GLU A 353 -12.75 9.07 32.69
CA GLU A 353 -11.96 10.28 32.42
C GLU A 353 -10.45 9.96 32.35
N SER A 354 -9.97 9.08 33.23
CA SER A 354 -8.58 8.62 33.20
C SER A 354 -8.27 7.81 31.94
N GLN A 355 -9.20 6.95 31.51
CA GLN A 355 -9.08 6.22 30.24
C GLN A 355 -9.12 7.17 29.04
N ARG A 356 -9.97 8.20 29.04
CA ARG A 356 -9.97 9.25 28.02
C ARG A 356 -8.62 9.99 27.99
N GLY A 357 -8.05 10.30 29.15
CA GLY A 357 -6.72 10.89 29.27
C GLY A 357 -5.62 10.03 28.62
N ARG A 358 -5.68 8.69 28.79
CA ARG A 358 -4.77 7.75 28.11
C ARG A 358 -4.93 7.80 26.59
N ILE A 359 -6.15 7.87 26.07
CA ILE A 359 -6.40 8.05 24.63
C ILE A 359 -5.81 9.37 24.13
N CYS A 360 -5.96 10.46 24.87
CA CYS A 360 -5.36 11.75 24.50
C CYS A 360 -3.82 11.67 24.41
N ALA A 361 -3.17 10.96 25.33
CA ALA A 361 -1.72 10.72 25.30
C ALA A 361 -1.31 9.89 24.08
N ARG A 362 -2.00 8.76 23.83
CA ARG A 362 -1.78 7.92 22.63
C ARG A 362 -1.94 8.71 21.34
N ARG A 363 -3.00 9.53 21.22
CA ARG A 363 -3.19 10.42 20.06
C ARG A 363 -2.04 11.41 19.88
N ALA A 364 -1.43 11.90 20.96
CA ALA A 364 -0.28 12.80 20.88
C ALA A 364 0.99 12.07 20.41
N CYS A 365 1.28 10.89 20.96
CA CYS A 365 2.37 10.04 20.51
C CYS A 365 2.23 9.66 19.03
N LEU A 366 1.03 9.26 18.62
CA LEU A 366 0.71 8.91 17.24
C LEU A 366 0.93 10.09 16.27
N ARG A 367 0.63 11.33 16.69
CA ARG A 367 0.88 12.54 15.87
C ARG A 367 2.36 12.72 15.61
N ASN A 368 3.18 12.65 16.65
CA ASN A 368 4.63 12.79 16.52
C ASN A 368 5.23 11.72 15.59
N ARG A 369 4.78 10.47 15.72
CA ARG A 369 5.22 9.36 14.85
C ARG A 369 4.76 9.53 13.40
N GLN A 370 3.52 9.98 13.18
CA GLN A 370 3.01 10.26 11.85
C GLN A 370 3.83 11.37 11.17
N ASP A 371 4.16 12.45 11.89
CA ASP A 371 4.95 13.54 11.35
C ASP A 371 6.39 13.10 11.01
N GLN A 372 7.01 12.29 11.86
CA GLN A 372 8.31 11.69 11.57
C GLN A 372 8.27 10.79 10.33
N CYS A 373 7.22 9.97 10.19
CA CYS A 373 7.02 9.11 9.03
C CYS A 373 6.79 9.93 7.75
N ARG A 374 5.99 11.00 7.81
CA ARG A 374 5.79 11.94 6.69
C ARG A 374 7.10 12.57 6.25
N GLN A 375 7.93 12.97 7.21
CA GLN A 375 9.23 13.55 6.90
C GLN A 375 10.15 12.53 6.23
N ASN A 376 10.24 11.30 6.74
CA ASN A 376 11.03 10.22 6.12
C ASN A 376 10.55 9.88 4.70
N HIS A 377 9.24 9.78 4.51
CA HIS A 377 8.63 9.55 3.20
C HIS A 377 8.98 10.67 2.21
N ARG A 378 8.85 11.93 2.62
CA ARG A 378 9.21 13.10 1.80
C ARG A 378 10.69 13.08 1.42
N LEU A 379 11.57 12.78 2.37
CA LEU A 379 13.00 12.66 2.09
C LEU A 379 13.27 11.55 1.08
N ARG A 380 12.57 10.41 1.16
CA ARG A 380 12.74 9.34 0.18
C ARG A 380 12.26 9.70 -1.21
N LEU A 381 11.12 10.36 -1.34
CA LEU A 381 10.65 10.89 -2.63
C LEU A 381 11.68 11.84 -3.27
N GLN A 382 12.25 12.74 -2.47
CA GLN A 382 13.29 13.67 -2.94
C GLN A 382 14.55 12.95 -3.43
N LEU A 383 15.03 11.96 -2.67
CA LEU A 383 16.19 11.16 -3.05
C LEU A 383 15.96 10.36 -4.35
N ALA A 384 14.76 9.79 -4.50
CA ALA A 384 14.38 9.07 -5.72
C ALA A 384 14.35 10.03 -6.93
N GLU A 385 13.74 11.20 -6.79
CA GLU A 385 13.69 12.21 -7.85
C GLU A 385 15.08 12.71 -8.25
N GLU A 386 15.96 12.95 -7.28
CA GLU A 386 17.35 13.32 -7.55
C GLU A 386 18.14 12.21 -8.24
N SER A 387 17.95 10.95 -7.83
CA SER A 387 18.56 9.79 -8.49
C SER A 387 18.17 9.74 -9.97
N VAL A 388 16.87 9.89 -10.25
CA VAL A 388 16.33 9.95 -11.61
C VAL A 388 16.95 11.12 -12.39
N LYS A 389 17.02 12.32 -11.81
CA LYS A 389 17.67 13.48 -12.47
C LYS A 389 19.14 13.23 -12.79
N ARG A 390 19.91 12.65 -11.86
CA ARG A 390 21.32 12.30 -12.08
C ARG A 390 21.46 11.27 -13.18
N PHE A 391 20.62 10.24 -13.20
CA PHE A 391 20.60 9.23 -14.25
C PHE A 391 20.36 9.87 -15.63
N HIS A 392 19.36 10.73 -15.76
CA HIS A 392 19.07 11.45 -17.02
C HIS A 392 20.24 12.33 -17.47
N GLN A 393 20.91 13.02 -16.55
CA GLN A 393 22.10 13.82 -16.86
C GLN A 393 23.24 12.94 -17.39
N HIS A 394 23.59 11.87 -16.69
CA HIS A 394 24.63 10.93 -17.12
C HIS A 394 24.31 10.28 -18.46
N HIS A 395 23.07 9.84 -18.65
CA HIS A 395 22.59 9.27 -19.91
C HIS A 395 22.69 10.28 -21.06
N SER A 396 22.24 11.52 -20.86
CA SER A 396 22.33 12.57 -21.89
C SER A 396 23.77 12.87 -22.32
N ILE A 397 24.71 12.83 -21.36
CA ILE A 397 26.13 13.02 -21.64
C ILE A 397 26.69 11.83 -22.41
N GLN A 398 26.31 10.60 -22.04
CA GLN A 398 26.73 9.39 -22.74
C GLN A 398 26.25 9.39 -24.20
N VAL A 399 24.96 9.68 -24.43
CA VAL A 399 24.39 9.79 -25.79
C VAL A 399 25.15 10.83 -26.62
N LYS A 400 25.49 12.00 -26.05
CA LYS A 400 26.31 13.01 -26.74
C LYS A 400 27.71 12.49 -27.07
N ARG A 401 28.37 11.78 -26.15
CA ARG A 401 29.70 11.20 -26.39
C ARG A 401 29.67 10.14 -27.49
N ASP A 402 28.67 9.27 -27.48
CA ASP A 402 28.58 8.21 -28.48
C ASP A 402 28.25 8.77 -29.86
N LYS A 403 27.43 9.83 -29.94
CA LYS A 403 27.21 10.59 -31.17
C LYS A 403 28.51 11.21 -31.71
N MET A 404 29.32 11.84 -30.85
CA MET A 404 30.61 12.40 -31.26
C MET A 404 31.58 11.31 -31.76
N LYS A 405 31.62 10.14 -31.11
CA LYS A 405 32.43 9.01 -31.57
C LYS A 405 31.98 8.53 -32.95
N GLU A 406 30.67 8.45 -33.19
CA GLU A 406 30.11 8.06 -34.48
C GLU A 406 30.46 9.08 -35.58
N GLU A 407 30.37 10.38 -35.29
CA GLU A 407 30.79 11.45 -36.22
C GLU A 407 32.29 11.42 -36.51
N GLU A 408 33.13 11.16 -35.50
CA GLU A 408 34.58 11.02 -35.67
C GLU A 408 34.92 9.79 -36.54
N GLN A 409 34.18 8.69 -36.36
CA GLN A 409 34.33 7.47 -37.16
C GLN A 409 33.98 7.73 -38.63
N LYS A 410 32.86 8.41 -38.91
CA LYS A 410 32.49 8.84 -40.27
C LYS A 410 33.56 9.73 -40.89
N LYS A 411 34.17 10.62 -40.11
CA LYS A 411 35.27 11.48 -40.58
C LYS A 411 36.53 10.67 -40.92
N LYS A 412 36.90 9.69 -40.09
CA LYS A 412 38.03 8.78 -40.37
C LYS A 412 37.79 7.98 -41.64
N GLU A 413 36.59 7.43 -41.81
CA GLU A 413 36.19 6.69 -43.02
C GLU A 413 36.27 7.58 -44.27
N TRP A 414 35.82 8.83 -44.17
CA TRP A 414 35.95 9.80 -45.26
C TRP A 414 37.42 10.10 -45.60
N ILE A 415 38.28 10.33 -44.58
CA ILE A 415 39.72 10.55 -44.79
C ILE A 415 40.36 9.33 -45.47
N ASP A 416 40.02 8.11 -45.03
CA ASP A 416 40.57 6.90 -45.60
C ASP A 416 40.09 6.64 -47.03
N GLN A 417 38.83 6.99 -47.35
CA GLN A 417 38.34 6.99 -48.73
C GLN A 417 39.15 7.96 -49.59
N GLU A 418 39.43 9.17 -49.10
CA GLU A 418 40.16 10.18 -49.85
C GLU A 418 41.65 9.83 -50.01
N ARG A 419 42.26 9.21 -48.99
CA ARG A 419 43.58 8.59 -49.08
C ARG A 419 43.62 7.49 -50.11
N LYS A 420 42.62 6.58 -50.14
CA LYS A 420 42.53 5.51 -51.15
C LYS A 420 42.46 6.08 -52.57
N LYS A 421 41.63 7.08 -52.82
CA LYS A 421 41.57 7.76 -54.13
C LYS A 421 42.92 8.40 -54.50
N THR A 422 43.58 9.04 -53.54
CA THR A 422 44.91 9.64 -53.78
C THR A 422 45.96 8.59 -54.10
N LEU A 423 45.99 7.48 -53.35
CA LEU A 423 46.87 6.34 -53.63
C LEU A 423 46.57 5.72 -55.01
N GLN A 424 45.31 5.61 -55.42
CA GLN A 424 44.93 5.15 -56.76
C GLN A 424 45.45 6.10 -57.85
N ARG A 425 45.28 7.41 -57.69
CA ARG A 425 45.84 8.41 -58.61
C ARG A 425 47.36 8.28 -58.73
N LEU A 426 48.05 8.11 -57.60
CA LEU A 426 49.51 7.92 -57.58
C LEU A 426 49.95 6.61 -58.22
N ARG A 427 49.22 5.50 -58.01
CA ARG A 427 49.48 4.21 -58.69
C ARG A 427 49.31 4.34 -60.20
N ALA A 428 48.22 4.95 -60.66
CA ALA A 428 47.98 5.21 -62.08
C ALA A 428 49.08 6.11 -62.68
N PHE A 429 49.48 7.17 -61.97
CA PHE A 429 50.59 8.02 -62.39
C PHE A 429 51.93 7.27 -62.47
N LYS A 430 52.22 6.39 -61.51
CA LYS A 430 53.42 5.54 -61.51
C LYS A 430 53.39 4.54 -62.66
N GLU A 431 52.27 3.88 -62.94
CA GLU A 431 52.14 2.98 -64.08
C GLU A 431 52.33 3.69 -65.42
N VAL A 432 51.77 4.90 -65.58
CA VAL A 432 51.98 5.74 -66.77
C VAL A 432 53.43 6.20 -66.89
N SER A 433 54.04 6.66 -65.80
CA SER A 433 55.45 7.07 -65.79
C SER A 433 56.41 5.91 -66.02
N SER A 434 56.07 4.71 -65.56
CA SER A 434 56.84 3.48 -65.78
C SER A 434 56.69 2.94 -67.21
N ARG A 435 55.62 3.32 -67.94
CA ARG A 435 55.48 3.07 -69.38
C ARG A 435 56.18 4.12 -70.24
N ASN A 436 56.30 5.36 -69.77
CA ASN A 436 56.82 6.49 -70.54
C ASN A 436 58.25 6.93 -70.16
N ARG A 437 58.92 6.28 -69.20
CA ARG A 437 60.37 6.42 -68.99
C ARG A 437 60.99 5.05 -68.73
N SER A 438 61.62 4.50 -69.76
CA SER A 438 62.54 3.37 -69.60
C SER A 438 63.70 3.80 -68.70
N MET A 439 64.16 2.93 -67.80
CA MET A 439 65.34 3.18 -66.99
C MET A 439 66.57 3.52 -67.85
N ASP A 440 66.57 3.04 -69.09
CA ASP A 440 67.62 3.33 -70.08
C ASP A 440 67.68 4.81 -70.49
N GLU A 441 66.56 5.54 -70.49
CA GLU A 441 66.53 6.96 -70.89
C GLU A 441 67.06 7.87 -69.78
N VAL A 442 66.77 7.53 -68.52
CA VAL A 442 67.33 8.24 -67.35
C VAL A 442 68.82 7.95 -67.20
N LEU A 443 69.25 6.71 -67.44
CA LEU A 443 70.67 6.35 -67.47
C LEU A 443 71.40 7.00 -68.66
N ALA A 444 70.74 7.20 -69.80
CA ALA A 444 71.28 7.95 -70.93
C ALA A 444 71.42 9.45 -70.62
N SER A 445 70.46 10.07 -69.93
CA SER A 445 70.55 11.47 -69.47
C SER A 445 71.63 11.68 -68.40
N LEU A 446 71.84 10.75 -67.47
CA LEU A 446 72.94 10.81 -66.51
C LEU A 446 74.32 10.63 -67.18
N ARG A 447 74.41 9.82 -68.24
CA ARG A 447 75.64 9.63 -69.04
C ARG A 447 75.94 10.81 -69.97
N SER A 448 74.95 11.62 -70.33
CA SER A 448 75.11 12.79 -71.22
C SER A 448 75.40 14.11 -70.51
N GLY A 449 75.58 14.08 -69.18
CA GLY A 449 76.46 15.00 -68.46
C GLY A 449 76.19 16.49 -68.64
N ASN A 450 74.92 16.93 -68.71
CA ASN A 450 74.59 18.35 -68.76
C ASN A 450 73.56 18.73 -67.69
N SER A 451 74.07 19.02 -66.50
CA SER A 451 73.42 19.87 -65.50
C SER A 451 74.49 20.73 -64.84
N PRO A 452 74.52 22.06 -65.07
CA PRO A 452 75.43 22.93 -64.36
C PRO A 452 75.02 22.95 -62.89
N LEU A 453 75.87 22.39 -62.04
CA LEU A 453 75.76 22.54 -60.59
C LEU A 453 76.04 24.01 -60.26
N GLN A 454 74.99 24.76 -59.90
CA GLN A 454 75.16 26.08 -59.32
C GLN A 454 75.77 25.90 -57.92
N ARG A 455 77.03 26.31 -57.79
CA ARG A 455 77.72 26.41 -56.50
C ARG A 455 77.06 27.56 -55.72
N VAL A 456 76.27 27.21 -54.70
CA VAL A 456 75.71 28.17 -53.74
C VAL A 456 76.73 28.32 -52.61
N ASP A 457 77.13 29.55 -52.33
CA ASP A 457 78.01 29.90 -51.23
C ASP A 457 77.35 29.55 -49.88
N LEU A 458 78.16 28.95 -49.00
CA LEU A 458 77.80 28.58 -47.64
C LEU A 458 77.47 29.84 -46.82
N ALA A 459 76.18 30.08 -46.60
CA ALA A 459 75.71 30.89 -45.48
C ALA A 459 75.79 30.05 -44.19
N ALA A 460 76.26 30.69 -43.13
CA ALA A 460 76.53 30.14 -41.81
C ALA A 460 75.38 29.27 -41.22
N PRO A 461 75.71 28.26 -40.38
CA PRO A 461 74.69 27.46 -39.71
C PRO A 461 73.91 28.33 -38.72
N SER A 462 72.61 28.50 -38.97
CA SER A 462 71.67 28.97 -37.95
C SER A 462 71.62 27.98 -36.79
N PRO A 463 71.53 28.45 -35.53
CA PRO A 463 71.66 27.63 -34.33
C PRO A 463 70.57 26.53 -34.27
N PRO A 464 70.83 25.40 -33.60
CA PRO A 464 69.89 24.29 -33.53
C PRO A 464 68.66 24.72 -32.73
N HIS A 465 67.57 25.05 -33.42
CA HIS A 465 66.26 25.00 -32.80
C HIS A 465 65.98 23.53 -32.50
N THR A 466 66.03 23.17 -31.22
CA THR A 466 65.64 21.85 -30.71
C THR A 466 64.30 21.49 -31.33
N SER A 467 64.29 20.53 -32.25
CA SER A 467 63.04 20.09 -32.85
C SER A 467 62.11 19.61 -31.74
N PHE A 468 60.79 19.78 -31.89
CA PHE A 468 59.81 19.28 -30.91
C PHE A 468 60.09 17.82 -30.51
N ASN A 469 60.62 17.03 -31.45
CA ASN A 469 61.05 15.65 -31.23
C ASN A 469 62.20 15.52 -30.21
N GLU A 470 63.18 16.41 -30.23
CA GLU A 470 64.26 16.46 -29.23
C GLU A 470 63.75 16.89 -27.86
N GLN A 471 62.84 17.86 -27.79
CA GLN A 471 62.22 18.28 -26.54
C GLN A 471 61.35 17.17 -25.94
N LEU A 472 60.59 16.45 -26.76
CA LEU A 472 59.79 15.29 -26.34
C LEU A 472 60.69 14.15 -25.84
N LEU A 473 61.76 13.82 -26.57
CA LEU A 473 62.72 12.80 -26.14
C LEU A 473 63.46 13.20 -24.86
N ALA A 474 63.78 14.48 -24.68
CA ALA A 474 64.37 15.00 -23.45
C ALA A 474 63.39 14.93 -22.26
N ALA A 475 62.09 15.19 -22.49
CA ALA A 475 61.05 15.06 -21.47
C ALA A 475 60.83 13.60 -21.04
N ILE A 476 60.87 12.66 -21.99
CA ILE A 476 60.79 11.22 -21.70
C ILE A 476 62.02 10.76 -20.89
N ARG A 477 63.23 11.22 -21.27
CA ARG A 477 64.48 10.89 -20.53
C ARG A 477 64.51 11.48 -19.12
N ARG A 478 63.87 12.63 -18.89
CA ARG A 478 63.75 13.23 -17.55
C ARG A 478 62.83 12.44 -16.62
N GLY A 479 61.97 11.57 -17.17
CA GLY A 479 60.99 10.81 -16.40
C GLY A 479 59.88 11.68 -15.81
N VAL A 480 58.80 11.04 -15.36
CA VAL A 480 57.66 11.71 -14.72
C VAL A 480 57.31 10.99 -13.42
N THR A 481 57.08 11.74 -12.36
CA THR A 481 56.70 11.19 -11.06
C THR A 481 55.21 10.83 -11.06
N LEU A 482 54.92 9.53 -11.22
CA LEU A 482 53.56 9.01 -11.10
C LEU A 482 53.21 8.90 -9.61
N LYS A 483 52.09 9.51 -9.20
CA LYS A 483 51.55 9.33 -7.84
C LYS A 483 51.19 7.86 -7.64
N LYS A 484 51.76 7.23 -6.62
CA LYS A 484 51.50 5.84 -6.22
C LYS A 484 50.03 5.71 -5.80
N VAL A 485 49.18 5.17 -6.67
CA VAL A 485 47.82 4.76 -6.31
C VAL A 485 47.95 3.54 -5.40
N HIS A 486 47.52 3.69 -4.16
CA HIS A 486 47.51 2.60 -3.19
C HIS A 486 46.35 1.67 -3.56
N SER A 487 46.64 0.66 -4.38
CA SER A 487 45.71 -0.45 -4.58
C SER A 487 45.79 -1.33 -3.34
N GLY A 488 44.95 -1.03 -2.36
CA GLY A 488 44.80 -1.87 -1.17
C GLY A 488 44.13 -3.17 -1.55
N VAL A 489 44.93 -4.22 -1.80
CA VAL A 489 44.47 -5.60 -1.86
C VAL A 489 45.33 -6.41 -0.89
N GLY A 490 44.85 -6.53 0.33
CA GLY A 490 45.25 -7.57 1.27
C GLY A 490 44.30 -8.75 1.09
N LEU A 491 44.79 -9.85 0.55
CA LEU A 491 44.06 -11.11 0.43
C LEU A 491 44.21 -11.92 1.73
N SER A 492 43.08 -12.22 2.37
CA SER A 492 42.86 -13.38 3.24
C SER A 492 41.34 -13.67 3.32
N PRO A 493 40.93 -14.92 3.64
CA PRO A 493 39.94 -15.64 2.82
C PRO A 493 38.49 -15.50 3.31
N SER A 494 37.58 -15.67 2.35
CA SER A 494 36.17 -16.04 2.55
C SER A 494 35.30 -15.04 3.35
N ASN A 495 34.93 -13.94 2.70
CA ASN A 495 33.56 -13.42 2.72
C ASN A 495 33.39 -12.59 1.45
N LYS A 496 32.44 -12.95 0.58
CA LYS A 496 32.07 -12.12 -0.58
C LYS A 496 31.82 -10.69 -0.09
N PRO A 497 32.37 -9.64 -0.73
CA PRO A 497 31.95 -8.28 -0.43
C PRO A 497 30.45 -8.20 -0.71
N THR A 498 29.65 -7.91 0.32
CA THR A 498 28.20 -7.71 0.18
C THR A 498 27.96 -6.72 -0.95
N SER A 499 27.18 -7.11 -1.95
CA SER A 499 26.83 -6.25 -3.07
C SER A 499 26.28 -4.92 -2.53
N ASP A 500 26.59 -3.79 -3.16
CA ASP A 500 26.09 -2.47 -2.73
C ASP A 500 24.56 -2.43 -2.58
N LEU A 501 23.90 -3.28 -3.35
CA LEU A 501 22.49 -3.58 -3.31
C LEU A 501 22.01 -4.33 -2.06
N GLU A 502 22.74 -5.34 -1.59
CA GLU A 502 22.42 -6.04 -0.33
C GLU A 502 22.55 -5.09 0.86
N ARG A 503 23.52 -4.16 0.79
CA ARG A 503 23.66 -3.09 1.78
C ARG A 503 22.48 -2.13 1.70
N SER A 504 22.00 -1.79 0.50
CA SER A 504 20.81 -0.97 0.29
C SER A 504 19.54 -1.61 0.88
N ILE A 505 19.29 -2.89 0.56
CA ILE A 505 18.15 -3.66 1.09
C ILE A 505 18.19 -3.70 2.62
N LYS A 506 19.33 -4.03 3.22
CA LYS A 506 19.49 -4.04 4.69
C LYS A 506 19.26 -2.65 5.30
N ALA A 507 19.73 -1.59 4.66
CA ALA A 507 19.52 -0.23 5.13
C ALA A 507 18.05 0.20 5.03
N ALA A 508 17.36 -0.20 3.96
CA ALA A 508 15.92 0.04 3.78
C ALA A 508 15.10 -0.67 4.85
N LEU A 509 15.35 -1.97 5.06
CA LEU A 509 14.71 -2.76 6.11
C LEU A 509 14.99 -2.19 7.50
N GLN A 510 16.19 -1.65 7.76
CA GLN A 510 16.48 -0.97 9.03
C GLN A 510 15.70 0.33 9.21
N ARG A 511 15.58 1.16 8.16
CA ARG A 511 14.75 2.39 8.21
C ARG A 511 13.28 2.05 8.45
N ILE A 512 12.78 1.05 7.73
CA ILE A 512 11.43 0.50 7.87
C ILE A 512 11.20 -0.03 9.30
N LYS A 513 12.12 -0.86 9.81
CA LYS A 513 12.03 -1.43 11.15
C LYS A 513 11.95 -0.37 12.23
N ARG A 514 12.71 0.74 12.12
CA ARG A 514 12.63 1.86 13.08
C ARG A 514 11.21 2.45 13.13
N VAL A 515 10.58 2.63 11.98
CA VAL A 515 9.21 3.15 11.90
C VAL A 515 8.17 2.13 12.37
N SER A 516 8.43 0.83 12.19
CA SER A 516 7.54 -0.25 12.64
C SER A 516 7.59 -0.49 14.15
N VAL A 517 8.79 -0.53 14.75
CA VAL A 517 9.00 -0.76 16.19
C VAL A 517 8.29 0.32 17.00
N ASP A 518 8.40 1.58 16.57
CA ASP A 518 7.67 2.68 17.18
C ASP A 518 6.14 2.51 17.10
N SER A 519 5.61 1.69 16.19
CA SER A 519 4.17 1.46 16.06
C SER A 519 3.59 0.34 16.93
N GLU A 520 4.44 -0.56 17.46
CA GLU A 520 4.03 -1.80 18.15
C GLU A 520 4.16 -1.72 19.68
N GLU A 521 5.00 -0.80 20.19
CA GLU A 521 5.21 -0.63 21.63
C GLU A 521 3.97 -0.13 22.40
N GLU A 522 2.96 0.42 21.72
CA GLU A 522 1.68 0.80 22.35
C GLU A 522 0.68 -0.35 22.52
N ASP A 523 0.86 -1.47 21.82
CA ASP A 523 -0.05 -2.61 21.90
C ASP A 523 0.35 -3.60 23.00
N SER A 524 1.53 -3.42 23.62
CA SER A 524 2.12 -4.34 24.60
C SER A 524 1.79 -4.02 26.06
N GLU A 525 1.19 -2.86 26.34
CA GLU A 525 0.75 -2.46 27.69
C GLU A 525 -0.78 -2.28 27.75
N GLU A 526 -1.56 -3.37 27.62
CA GLU A 526 -2.74 -3.64 28.46
C GLU A 526 -3.52 -4.89 27.97
N PRO A 527 -4.12 -5.68 28.89
CA PRO A 527 -5.21 -6.58 28.55
C PRO A 527 -6.41 -5.71 28.14
N GLY A 528 -6.80 -5.76 26.86
CA GLY A 528 -7.95 -5.00 26.38
C GLY A 528 -9.20 -5.29 27.22
N PRO A 529 -10.06 -4.28 27.50
CA PRO A 529 -11.39 -4.52 28.05
C PRO A 529 -12.26 -5.07 26.91
N GLY A 530 -11.95 -6.27 26.42
CA GLY A 530 -12.69 -6.95 25.36
C GLY A 530 -13.92 -7.70 25.88
N GLY A 531 -14.13 -7.74 27.20
CA GLY A 531 -15.19 -8.54 27.83
C GLY A 531 -16.32 -7.74 28.51
N GLU A 532 -16.29 -6.40 28.51
CA GLU A 532 -17.25 -5.60 29.29
C GLU A 532 -18.21 -4.72 28.46
N TRP A 533 -18.11 -4.76 27.13
CA TRP A 533 -18.96 -3.93 26.25
C TRP A 533 -20.25 -4.63 25.77
N ASP A 534 -20.43 -5.91 26.12
CA ASP A 534 -21.59 -6.75 25.80
C ASP A 534 -22.58 -6.93 26.97
N ARG A 535 -22.59 -6.00 27.94
CA ARG A 535 -23.58 -6.03 29.03
C ARG A 535 -24.39 -4.74 29.11
#